data_AF-R7XSA9-F1
#
_entry.id   AF-R7XSA9-F1
#
_cell.length_a   1.000
_cell.length_b   1.000
_cell.length_c   1.000
_cell.angle_alpha   90.00
_cell.angle_beta   90.00
_cell.angle_gamma   90.00
#
_symmetry.space_group_name_H-M   'P 1'
#
loop_
_entity.id
_entity.type
_entity.pdbx_description
1 polymer ?
#
loop_
_entity_poly.entity_id
_entity_poly.type
_entity_poly.pdbx_seq_one_letter_code
_entity_poly.pdbx_strand_id
1 'polypeptide(L)'
;MHLTADEIDRFWSRVVKGPGETDCWLWARDGAAIGDDGYGRFWVSRDGRQRVLRPHRVAWALAEGASIDLPPVVEHVVCDNPICVRADGTLLDHIEGSTQAANLSRIAQHGRGGPRAYRGRMFGREAMYRRSLALRAAVADGWGRRADRPRPGIGRRGADGVVLNALTPGHARRGVSSACFLTNCGGRRVTCSPEP
;
A
#
# COMPACT_ATOMS: atom_id res chain seq x y z
N MET A 1 18.25 16.88 -5.64
CA MET A 1 19.22 16.44 -4.63
C MET A 1 19.37 14.94 -4.73
N HIS A 2 20.60 14.44 -4.64
CA HIS A 2 20.91 13.02 -4.50
C HIS A 2 21.24 12.72 -3.03
N LEU A 3 20.98 11.48 -2.59
CA LEU A 3 21.38 11.02 -1.27
C LEU A 3 22.85 10.58 -1.29
N THR A 4 23.49 10.67 -0.13
CA THR A 4 24.79 10.04 0.14
C THR A 4 24.62 8.52 0.32
N ALA A 5 25.73 7.76 0.25
CA ALA A 5 25.70 6.31 0.47
C ALA A 5 25.11 5.94 1.85
N ASP A 6 25.55 6.61 2.92
CA ASP A 6 25.03 6.39 4.27
C ASP A 6 23.52 6.66 4.39
N GLU A 7 23.03 7.68 3.67
CA GLU A 7 21.60 7.98 3.64
C GLU A 7 20.80 6.91 2.88
N ILE A 8 21.37 6.34 1.81
CA ILE A 8 20.78 5.24 1.05
C ILE A 8 20.71 3.97 1.92
N ASP A 9 21.80 3.62 2.60
CA ASP A 9 21.84 2.46 3.49
C ASP A 9 20.85 2.62 4.64
N ARG A 10 20.83 3.81 5.26
CA ARG A 10 19.86 4.15 6.31
C ARG A 10 18.42 4.11 5.78
N PHE A 11 18.18 4.54 4.54
CA PHE A 11 16.87 4.46 3.93
C PHE A 11 16.42 3.01 3.78
N TRP A 12 17.24 2.14 3.18
CA TRP A 12 16.88 0.74 2.96
C TRP A 12 16.81 -0.09 4.24
N SER A 13 17.60 0.27 5.27
CA SER A 13 17.51 -0.34 6.61
C SER A 13 16.14 -0.14 7.28
N ARG A 14 15.33 0.82 6.81
CA ARG A 14 13.99 1.12 7.34
C ARG A 14 12.87 0.38 6.61
N VAL A 15 13.20 -0.32 5.54
CA VAL A 15 12.25 -0.98 4.65
C VAL A 15 12.16 -2.47 4.96
N VAL A 16 10.94 -3.00 5.01
CA VAL A 16 10.68 -4.44 5.04
C VAL A 16 10.20 -4.85 3.64
N LYS A 17 11.04 -5.57 2.89
CA LYS A 17 10.69 -6.06 1.56
C LYS A 17 9.82 -7.31 1.65
N GLY A 18 8.76 -7.35 0.86
CA GLY A 18 7.96 -8.55 0.68
C GLY A 18 8.73 -9.63 -0.10
N PRO A 19 8.49 -10.91 0.19
CA PRO A 19 9.19 -12.03 -0.42
C PRO A 19 8.71 -12.32 -1.84
N GLY A 20 7.47 -11.97 -2.18
CA GLY A 20 6.90 -12.16 -3.51
C GLY A 20 7.28 -11.06 -4.49
N GLU A 21 7.26 -11.40 -5.78
CA GLU A 21 7.58 -10.53 -6.90
C GLU A 21 6.66 -9.31 -7.02
N THR A 22 5.44 -9.39 -6.48
CA THR A 22 4.46 -8.29 -6.46
C THR A 22 4.13 -7.83 -5.05
N ASP A 23 4.89 -8.28 -4.06
CA ASP A 23 4.64 -7.90 -2.68
C ASP A 23 5.16 -6.50 -2.39
N CYS A 24 4.43 -5.75 -1.57
CA CYS A 24 4.82 -4.40 -1.17
C CYS A 24 6.14 -4.40 -0.38
N TRP A 25 6.96 -3.38 -0.62
CA TRP A 25 8.09 -3.03 0.24
C TRP A 25 7.65 -1.92 1.19
N LEU A 26 7.61 -2.18 2.49
CA LEU A 26 6.94 -1.32 3.47
C LEU A 26 7.92 -0.51 4.31
N TRP A 27 7.66 0.78 4.44
CA TRP A 27 8.35 1.71 5.34
C TRP A 27 7.95 1.45 6.81
N ALA A 28 8.62 0.48 7.44
CA ALA A 28 8.08 -0.17 8.64
C ALA A 28 9.08 -0.53 9.75
N ARG A 29 10.40 -0.53 9.52
CA ARG A 29 11.37 -0.84 10.59
C ARG A 29 11.63 0.37 11.51
N ASP A 30 12.48 0.18 12.51
CA ASP A 30 12.83 1.22 13.47
C ASP A 30 13.35 2.49 12.78
N GLY A 31 12.90 3.65 13.27
CA GLY A 31 13.21 4.94 12.66
C GLY A 31 12.46 5.23 11.35
N ALA A 32 11.66 4.28 10.82
CA ALA A 32 10.65 4.62 9.83
C ALA A 32 9.56 5.41 10.55
N ALA A 33 9.40 6.71 10.29
CA ALA A 33 8.25 7.44 10.85
C ALA A 33 7.11 7.54 9.85
N ILE A 34 5.89 7.71 10.34
CA ILE A 34 4.68 7.95 9.56
C ILE A 34 4.04 9.24 10.09
N GLY A 35 3.69 10.15 9.19
CA GLY A 35 2.93 11.36 9.55
C GLY A 35 1.44 11.05 9.73
N ASP A 36 0.72 12.00 10.32
CA ASP A 36 -0.74 11.97 10.49
C ASP A 36 -1.54 11.86 9.16
N ASP A 37 -0.88 12.09 8.02
CA ASP A 37 -1.42 11.86 6.68
C ASP A 37 -1.25 10.40 6.20
N GLY A 38 -0.69 9.52 7.04
CA GLY A 38 -0.41 8.12 6.72
C GLY A 38 0.80 7.88 5.82
N TYR A 39 1.51 8.92 5.37
CA TYR A 39 2.71 8.75 4.56
C TYR A 39 3.96 8.62 5.44
N GLY A 40 4.93 7.84 4.95
CA GLY A 40 6.24 7.77 5.57
C GLY A 40 6.96 9.12 5.59
N ARG A 41 7.92 9.28 6.50
CA ARG A 41 8.82 10.43 6.63
C ARG A 41 10.26 9.96 6.77
N PHE A 42 11.15 10.54 5.96
CA PHE A 42 12.59 10.32 5.99
C PHE A 42 13.31 11.66 6.11
N TRP A 43 14.07 11.84 7.20
CA TRP A 43 14.78 13.09 7.48
C TRP A 43 16.20 13.02 7.00
N VAL A 44 16.62 14.01 6.23
CA VAL A 44 18.00 14.19 5.75
C VAL A 44 18.47 15.59 6.13
N SER A 45 19.78 15.75 6.32
CA SER A 45 20.36 17.06 6.62
C SER A 45 21.10 17.56 5.38
N ARG A 46 20.85 18.80 4.98
CA ARG A 46 21.58 19.44 3.90
C ARG A 46 21.89 20.88 4.30
N ASP A 47 23.16 21.27 4.19
CA ASP A 47 23.63 22.62 4.49
C ASP A 47 23.16 23.12 5.88
N GLY A 48 23.23 22.23 6.88
CA GLY A 48 22.80 22.50 8.26
C GLY A 48 21.29 22.53 8.49
N ARG A 49 20.47 22.22 7.47
CA ARG A 49 19.00 22.24 7.54
C ARG A 49 18.41 20.84 7.40
N GLN A 50 17.44 20.51 8.25
CA GLN A 50 16.67 19.28 8.14
C GLN A 50 15.65 19.40 7.00
N ARG A 51 15.63 18.43 6.09
CA ARG A 51 14.61 18.25 5.06
C ARG A 51 13.86 16.94 5.32
N VAL A 52 12.54 16.99 5.15
CA VAL A 52 11.68 15.82 5.28
C VAL A 52 11.27 15.35 3.90
N LEU A 53 11.66 14.12 3.56
CA LEU A 53 11.38 13.48 2.28
C LEU A 53 10.30 12.41 2.45
N ARG A 54 9.51 12.21 1.39
CA ARG A 54 8.53 11.11 1.31
C ARG A 54 9.24 9.85 0.81
N PRO A 55 9.21 8.72 1.55
CA PRO A 55 9.96 7.52 1.19
C PRO A 55 9.70 6.95 -0.20
N HIS A 56 8.45 6.98 -0.70
CA HIS A 56 8.16 6.49 -2.05
C HIS A 56 8.87 7.33 -3.13
N ARG A 57 8.97 8.65 -2.95
CA ARG A 57 9.72 9.51 -3.87
C ARG A 57 11.20 9.22 -3.86
N VAL A 58 11.74 8.94 -2.66
CA VAL A 58 13.14 8.53 -2.51
C VAL A 58 13.39 7.22 -3.25
N ALA A 59 12.56 6.19 -3.02
CA ALA A 59 12.73 4.90 -3.68
C ALA A 59 12.68 4.99 -5.21
N TRP A 60 11.71 5.74 -5.76
CA TRP A 60 11.64 5.97 -7.20
C TRP A 60 12.90 6.68 -7.72
N ALA A 61 13.34 7.75 -7.05
CA ALA A 61 14.53 8.50 -7.47
C ALA A 61 15.80 7.64 -7.43
N LEU A 62 15.92 6.72 -6.46
CA LEU A 62 17.03 5.77 -6.38
C LEU A 62 16.99 4.73 -7.51
N ALA A 63 15.80 4.21 -7.86
CA ALA A 63 15.63 3.26 -8.95
C ALA A 63 15.96 3.87 -10.32
N GLU A 64 15.55 5.13 -10.54
CA GLU A 64 15.77 5.84 -11.80
C GLU A 64 17.15 6.53 -11.91
N GLY A 65 17.95 6.52 -10.83
CA GLY A 65 19.16 7.32 -10.75
C GLY A 65 18.90 8.84 -10.85
N ALA A 66 17.67 9.27 -10.58
CA ALA A 66 17.22 10.64 -10.73
C ALA A 66 17.46 11.47 -9.45
N SER A 67 17.47 12.79 -9.61
CA SER A 67 17.37 13.70 -8.47
C SER A 67 15.99 13.59 -7.82
N ILE A 68 15.94 13.55 -6.49
CA ILE A 68 14.70 13.48 -5.70
C ILE A 68 13.75 14.66 -5.99
N ASP A 69 14.29 15.78 -6.48
CA ASP A 69 13.53 16.99 -6.78
C ASP A 69 12.94 17.00 -8.20
N LEU A 70 13.32 16.06 -9.09
CA LEU A 70 12.94 16.09 -10.52
C LEU A 70 11.51 15.59 -10.83
N PRO A 71 10.91 14.60 -10.13
CA PRO A 71 9.48 14.36 -10.27
C PRO A 71 8.70 15.23 -9.25
N PRO A 72 7.81 16.13 -9.69
CA PRO A 72 6.91 16.81 -8.76
C PRO A 72 5.95 15.83 -8.08
N VAL A 73 5.68 14.67 -8.73
CA VAL A 73 4.76 13.63 -8.28
C VAL A 73 5.33 12.24 -8.54
N VAL A 74 5.17 11.36 -7.56
CA VAL A 74 5.33 9.92 -7.71
C VAL A 74 4.05 9.30 -7.17
N GLU A 75 3.40 8.46 -7.94
CA GLU A 75 2.07 7.90 -7.64
C GLU A 75 2.14 6.39 -7.42
N HIS A 76 1.22 5.85 -6.60
CA HIS A 76 1.07 4.42 -6.41
C HIS A 76 0.15 3.85 -7.50
N VAL A 77 0.70 3.11 -8.45
CA VAL A 77 -0.06 2.59 -9.61
C VAL A 77 -0.66 1.20 -9.37
N VAL A 78 -0.15 0.45 -8.38
CA VAL A 78 -0.60 -0.93 -8.07
C VAL A 78 -1.42 -1.02 -6.77
N CYS A 79 -0.87 -0.52 -5.66
CA CYS A 79 -1.32 -0.93 -4.32
C CYS A 79 -2.03 0.14 -3.49
N ASP A 80 -1.93 1.42 -3.89
CA ASP A 80 -2.46 2.57 -3.13
C ASP A 80 -2.06 2.61 -1.64
N ASN A 81 -0.91 2.01 -1.31
CA ASN A 81 -0.40 1.92 0.05
C ASN A 81 0.59 3.08 0.31
N PRO A 82 0.26 4.06 1.17
CA PRO A 82 1.06 5.28 1.33
C PRO A 82 2.47 5.04 1.89
N ILE A 83 2.70 3.90 2.54
CA ILE A 83 3.99 3.46 3.07
C ILE A 83 4.69 2.42 2.19
N CYS A 84 4.14 2.09 1.01
CA CYS A 84 4.82 1.23 0.03
C CYS A 84 5.88 2.04 -0.72
N VAL A 85 7.05 1.45 -0.87
CA VAL A 85 8.24 2.02 -1.52
C VAL A 85 8.85 1.05 -2.55
N ARG A 86 8.07 0.09 -3.06
CA ARG A 86 8.55 -0.89 -4.05
C ARG A 86 8.87 -0.17 -5.37
N ALA A 87 10.16 0.03 -5.59
CA ALA A 87 10.78 0.51 -6.81
C ALA A 87 12.11 -0.25 -7.00
N ASP A 88 12.15 -1.11 -8.00
CA ASP A 88 13.33 -1.85 -8.46
C ASP A 88 13.65 -1.62 -9.94
N GLY A 89 12.94 -0.69 -10.59
CA GLY A 89 13.15 -0.34 -11.99
C GLY A 89 12.56 -1.37 -12.96
N THR A 90 11.70 -2.26 -12.48
CA THR A 90 11.05 -3.28 -13.29
C THR A 90 9.59 -2.95 -13.57
N LEU A 91 8.97 -3.71 -14.49
CA LEU A 91 7.53 -3.63 -14.77
C LEU A 91 6.64 -4.02 -13.56
N LEU A 92 7.23 -4.51 -12.46
CA LEU A 92 6.54 -4.88 -11.24
C LEU A 92 6.60 -3.80 -10.15
N ASP A 93 7.04 -2.59 -10.51
CA ASP A 93 7.06 -1.47 -9.60
C ASP A 93 5.66 -1.04 -9.17
N HIS A 94 5.56 -0.68 -7.89
CA HIS A 94 4.29 -0.21 -7.35
C HIS A 94 4.13 1.31 -7.47
N ILE A 95 5.20 1.99 -7.87
CA ILE A 95 5.26 3.44 -7.97
C ILE A 95 5.84 3.88 -9.31
N GLU A 96 5.34 5.00 -9.82
CA GLU A 96 5.76 5.56 -11.10
C GLU A 96 5.92 7.09 -10.96
N GLY A 97 6.91 7.64 -11.64
CA GLY A 97 7.09 9.08 -11.78
C GLY A 97 5.97 9.66 -12.65
N SER A 98 5.33 10.73 -12.19
CA SER A 98 4.15 11.29 -12.85
C SER A 98 4.14 12.81 -12.82
N THR A 99 3.21 13.40 -13.55
CA THR A 99 2.90 14.84 -13.47
C THR A 99 1.70 15.07 -12.57
N GLN A 100 1.54 16.29 -12.04
CA GLN A 100 0.33 16.63 -11.29
C GLN A 100 -0.94 16.44 -12.13
N ALA A 101 -0.90 16.81 -13.41
CA ALA A 101 -2.02 16.64 -14.32
C ALA A 101 -2.36 15.15 -14.55
N ALA A 102 -1.36 14.31 -14.77
CA ALA A 102 -1.54 12.86 -14.96
C ALA A 102 -2.08 12.19 -13.69
N ASN A 103 -1.54 12.50 -12.51
CA ASN A 103 -2.03 12.00 -11.23
C ASN A 103 -3.49 12.42 -10.98
N LEU A 104 -3.85 13.68 -11.25
CA LEU A 104 -5.24 14.14 -11.14
C LEU A 104 -6.18 13.43 -12.13
N SER A 105 -5.72 13.21 -13.36
CA SER A 105 -6.46 12.44 -14.37
C SER A 105 -6.68 10.99 -13.93
N ARG A 106 -5.63 10.32 -13.42
CA ARG A 106 -5.72 8.95 -12.90
C ARG A 106 -6.66 8.85 -11.69
N ILE A 107 -6.60 9.83 -10.78
CA ILE A 107 -7.55 9.96 -9.67
C ILE A 107 -9.00 10.05 -10.20
N ALA A 108 -9.24 10.87 -11.23
CA ALA A 108 -10.56 11.02 -11.82
C ALA A 108 -11.05 9.72 -12.49
N GLN A 109 -10.19 9.07 -13.28
CA GLN A 109 -10.48 7.80 -13.97
C GLN A 109 -10.80 6.65 -13.00
N HIS A 110 -10.14 6.59 -11.84
CA HIS A 110 -10.43 5.58 -10.82
C HIS A 110 -11.66 5.89 -9.96
N GLY A 111 -12.52 6.84 -10.35
CA GLY A 111 -13.68 7.25 -9.57
C GLY A 111 -13.31 7.90 -8.22
N ARG A 112 -12.05 8.31 -8.07
CA ARG A 112 -11.55 9.01 -6.90
C ARG A 112 -11.50 10.53 -7.11
N GLY A 113 -12.01 11.01 -8.24
CA GLY A 113 -12.19 12.44 -8.52
C GLY A 113 -13.46 12.99 -7.88
N GLY A 114 -13.44 14.29 -7.56
CA GLY A 114 -14.63 15.03 -7.13
C GLY A 114 -14.71 15.37 -5.63
N PRO A 115 -15.60 16.30 -5.24
CA PRO A 115 -15.66 16.86 -3.88
C PRO A 115 -15.96 15.82 -2.80
N ARG A 116 -16.71 14.75 -3.11
CA ARG A 116 -17.05 13.67 -2.17
C ARG A 116 -15.89 12.71 -1.92
N ALA A 117 -15.15 12.34 -2.96
CA ALA A 117 -13.92 11.54 -2.83
C ALA A 117 -12.78 12.34 -2.18
N TYR A 118 -12.69 13.64 -2.46
CA TYR A 118 -11.76 14.56 -1.79
C TYR A 118 -12.10 14.72 -0.31
N ARG A 119 -13.37 14.96 0.06
CA ARG A 119 -13.83 14.96 1.46
C ARG A 119 -13.61 13.61 2.14
N GLY A 120 -13.87 12.49 1.46
CA GLY A 120 -13.58 11.15 1.99
C GLY A 120 -12.08 10.93 2.29
N ARG A 121 -11.17 11.54 1.52
CA ARG A 121 -9.74 11.56 1.83
C ARG A 121 -9.37 12.56 2.94
N MET A 122 -10.06 13.70 3.03
CA MET A 122 -9.85 14.71 4.08
C MET A 122 -10.28 14.19 5.46
N PHE A 123 -11.48 13.63 5.57
CA PHE A 123 -11.98 12.90 6.75
C PHE A 123 -11.34 11.51 6.92
N GLY A 124 -10.56 11.08 5.91
CA GLY A 124 -9.86 9.79 5.88
C GLY A 124 -8.38 9.85 6.26
N ARG A 125 -7.84 11.01 6.66
CA ARG A 125 -6.43 11.14 7.11
C ARG A 125 -6.13 10.20 8.28
N GLU A 126 -6.97 10.23 9.30
CA GLU A 126 -6.87 9.34 10.46
C GLU A 126 -7.01 7.87 10.06
N ALA A 127 -7.96 7.55 9.17
CA ALA A 127 -8.12 6.18 8.68
C ALA A 127 -6.88 5.71 7.89
N MET A 128 -6.27 6.59 7.09
CA MET A 128 -5.05 6.32 6.34
C MET A 128 -3.85 6.16 7.26
N TYR A 129 -3.74 7.00 8.29
CA TYR A 129 -2.73 6.90 9.33
C TYR A 129 -2.84 5.57 10.07
N ARG A 130 -4.03 5.22 10.59
CA ARG A 130 -4.31 3.94 11.24
C ARG A 130 -4.00 2.75 10.35
N ARG A 131 -4.38 2.81 9.07
CA ARG A 131 -4.05 1.76 8.10
C ARG A 131 -2.55 1.56 7.94
N SER A 132 -1.80 2.66 7.90
CA SER A 132 -0.34 2.63 7.76
C SER A 132 0.34 2.07 9.01
N LEU A 133 -0.16 2.44 10.20
CA LEU A 133 0.27 1.83 11.46
C LEU A 133 -0.04 0.33 11.52
N ALA A 134 -1.24 -0.07 11.09
CA ALA A 134 -1.64 -1.48 11.06
C ALA A 134 -0.77 -2.31 10.11
N LEU A 135 -0.42 -1.76 8.94
CA LEU A 135 0.51 -2.40 7.99
C LEU A 135 1.92 -2.51 8.57
N ARG A 136 2.43 -1.48 9.23
CA ARG A 136 3.72 -1.54 9.94
C ARG A 136 3.71 -2.64 10.99
N ALA A 137 2.69 -2.66 11.85
CA ALA A 137 2.56 -3.67 12.90
C ALA A 137 2.44 -5.09 12.30
N ALA A 138 1.88 -5.23 11.10
CA ALA A 138 1.78 -6.51 10.41
C ALA A 138 3.12 -7.10 9.97
N VAL A 139 4.14 -6.26 9.78
CA VAL A 139 5.46 -6.68 9.29
C VAL A 139 6.59 -6.36 10.26
N ALA A 140 6.27 -6.01 11.51
CA ALA A 140 7.26 -5.72 12.55
C ALA A 140 8.22 -6.90 12.76
N ASP A 141 7.69 -8.11 12.75
CA ASP A 141 8.44 -9.36 12.80
C ASP A 141 8.87 -9.86 11.41
N GLY A 142 8.98 -8.98 10.42
CA GLY A 142 9.20 -9.38 9.03
C GLY A 142 7.94 -9.86 8.31
N TRP A 143 8.09 -10.12 7.00
CA TRP A 143 6.98 -10.58 6.17
C TRP A 143 6.63 -12.04 6.49
N GLY A 144 5.37 -12.29 6.90
CA GLY A 144 4.77 -13.62 6.82
C GLY A 144 5.20 -14.68 7.85
N ARG A 145 5.66 -14.33 9.06
CA ARG A 145 5.87 -15.34 10.13
C ARG A 145 4.59 -15.99 10.68
N ARG A 146 3.40 -15.60 10.21
CA ARG A 146 2.14 -16.27 10.55
C ARG A 146 1.31 -16.47 9.28
N ALA A 147 0.99 -17.73 8.99
CA ALA A 147 0.21 -18.14 7.83
C ALA A 147 -1.27 -17.68 7.87
N ASP A 148 -1.73 -17.12 9.01
CA ASP A 148 -3.11 -16.71 9.28
C ASP A 148 -3.40 -15.23 8.96
N ARG A 149 -2.38 -14.43 8.60
CA ARG A 149 -2.56 -13.00 8.34
C ARG A 149 -2.67 -12.72 6.84
N PRO A 150 -3.68 -11.95 6.38
CA PRO A 150 -3.80 -11.57 4.98
C PRO A 150 -2.54 -10.85 4.52
N ARG A 151 -2.00 -11.23 3.35
CA ARG A 151 -0.84 -10.58 2.74
C ARG A 151 -1.10 -9.07 2.67
N PRO A 152 -0.22 -8.24 3.26
CA PRO A 152 -0.40 -6.80 3.21
C PRO A 152 -0.23 -6.30 1.78
N GLY A 153 -1.37 -6.13 1.09
CA GLY A 153 -1.45 -5.47 -0.21
C GLY A 153 -1.36 -6.40 -1.42
N ILE A 154 -2.47 -7.09 -1.72
CA ILE A 154 -3.06 -7.06 -3.06
C ILE A 154 -4.53 -6.74 -2.84
N GLY A 155 -4.92 -5.48 -3.07
CA GLY A 155 -6.34 -5.12 -3.14
C GLY A 155 -6.91 -5.76 -4.40
N ARG A 156 -7.48 -6.97 -4.30
CA ARG A 156 -8.24 -7.53 -5.43
C ARG A 156 -9.46 -6.64 -5.65
N ARG A 157 -9.54 -6.01 -6.82
CA ARG A 157 -10.81 -5.48 -7.34
C ARG A 157 -11.71 -6.70 -7.60
N GLY A 158 -12.69 -6.93 -6.74
CA GLY A 158 -13.89 -7.68 -7.17
C GLY A 158 -14.62 -6.84 -8.22
N ALA A 159 -15.27 -7.49 -9.18
CA ALA A 159 -15.94 -6.86 -10.32
C ALA A 159 -17.07 -5.87 -9.92
N ASP A 160 -17.40 -5.74 -8.64
CA ASP A 160 -18.57 -5.00 -8.15
C ASP A 160 -18.22 -3.76 -7.29
N GLY A 161 -16.98 -3.25 -7.37
CA GLY A 161 -16.62 -1.97 -6.75
C GLY A 161 -16.59 -1.94 -5.22
N VAL A 162 -16.72 -3.09 -4.55
CA VAL A 162 -16.57 -3.20 -3.09
C VAL A 162 -15.11 -3.47 -2.73
N VAL A 163 -14.50 -2.53 -2.00
CA VAL A 163 -13.19 -2.73 -1.38
C VAL A 163 -13.36 -3.69 -0.20
N LEU A 164 -13.07 -4.98 -0.40
CA LEU A 164 -12.90 -5.93 0.69
C LEU A 164 -11.56 -5.65 1.39
N ASN A 165 -11.59 -4.75 2.38
CA ASN A 165 -10.50 -4.61 3.34
C ASN A 165 -10.51 -5.85 4.25
N ALA A 166 -9.61 -6.80 4.02
CA ALA A 166 -9.35 -7.89 4.95
C ALA A 166 -8.57 -7.37 6.18
N LEU A 167 -9.21 -6.53 6.99
CA LEU A 167 -8.81 -6.18 8.36
C LEU A 167 -10.08 -5.74 9.14
N THR A 168 -11.08 -6.62 9.23
CA THR A 168 -12.08 -6.55 10.29
C THR A 168 -11.80 -7.69 11.27
N PRO A 169 -11.62 -7.41 12.58
CA PRO A 169 -11.71 -8.46 13.59
C PRO A 169 -13.17 -8.91 13.62
N GLY A 170 -13.46 -10.01 12.94
CA GLY A 170 -14.76 -10.66 12.99
C GLY A 170 -15.03 -11.09 14.42
N HIS A 171 -16.12 -10.58 14.99
CA HIS A 171 -16.71 -11.15 16.20
C HIS A 171 -16.90 -12.65 15.98
N ALA A 172 -16.21 -13.45 16.79
CA ALA A 172 -16.41 -14.89 16.83
C ALA A 172 -17.87 -15.18 17.21
N ARG A 173 -18.66 -15.64 16.25
CA ARG A 173 -19.84 -16.46 16.53
C ARG A 173 -19.52 -17.90 16.11
N ARG A 174 -19.80 -18.79 17.05
CA ARG A 174 -19.48 -20.21 17.09
C ARG A 174 -20.31 -21.01 16.06
N GLY A 175 -19.74 -22.12 15.58
CA GLY A 175 -20.39 -23.17 14.77
C GLY A 175 -20.56 -22.76 13.31
N VAL A 176 -20.26 -23.57 12.29
CA VAL A 176 -20.44 -25.01 12.13
C VAL A 176 -19.45 -25.53 11.07
N SER A 177 -19.19 -26.83 11.13
CA SER A 177 -18.25 -27.64 10.37
C SER A 177 -18.54 -27.76 8.85
N SER A 178 -17.47 -28.15 8.14
CA SER A 178 -17.42 -28.90 6.87
C SER A 178 -17.48 -28.18 5.51
N ALA A 179 -16.33 -28.30 4.83
CA ALA A 179 -16.06 -28.53 3.40
C ALA A 179 -17.23 -28.48 2.39
N CYS A 180 -17.04 -27.69 1.32
CA CYS A 180 -17.24 -28.11 -0.07
C CYS A 180 -16.71 -27.06 -1.05
N PHE A 181 -15.79 -27.46 -1.94
CA PHE A 181 -15.40 -26.72 -3.14
C PHE A 181 -16.53 -26.81 -4.16
N LEU A 182 -17.01 -25.68 -4.69
CA LEU A 182 -17.80 -25.66 -5.92
C LEU A 182 -17.42 -24.46 -6.80
N THR A 183 -16.69 -24.77 -7.85
CA THR A 183 -16.71 -24.05 -9.12
C THR A 183 -18.09 -24.24 -9.74
N ASN A 184 -18.81 -23.18 -10.15
CA ASN A 184 -19.75 -23.37 -11.25
C ASN A 184 -20.01 -22.09 -12.06
N CYS A 185 -19.78 -22.24 -13.36
CA CYS A 185 -20.28 -21.41 -14.45
C CYS A 185 -21.75 -21.78 -14.73
N GLY A 186 -22.51 -20.81 -15.23
CA GLY A 186 -23.74 -21.11 -15.99
C GLY A 186 -24.99 -21.27 -15.13
N GLY A 187 -25.88 -20.29 -15.24
CA GLY A 187 -27.16 -20.30 -14.55
C GLY A 187 -28.05 -21.49 -14.98
N ARG A 188 -28.51 -22.23 -13.97
CA ARG A 188 -29.82 -22.88 -13.92
C ARG A 188 -30.20 -23.05 -12.45
N ARG A 189 -31.37 -22.55 -12.08
CA ARG A 189 -31.95 -22.70 -10.73
C ARG A 189 -32.32 -24.17 -10.53
N VAL A 190 -31.75 -24.82 -9.52
CA VAL A 190 -32.22 -26.12 -9.03
C VAL A 190 -32.75 -25.92 -7.62
N THR A 191 -34.03 -26.20 -7.43
CA THR A 191 -34.72 -26.24 -6.13
C THR A 191 -34.46 -27.60 -5.48
N CYS A 192 -33.98 -27.61 -4.23
CA CYS A 192 -33.86 -28.83 -3.44
C CYS A 192 -34.97 -28.88 -2.38
N SER A 193 -35.72 -29.98 -2.34
CA SER A 193 -36.60 -30.37 -1.22
C SER A 193 -35.81 -31.26 -0.24
N PRO A 194 -36.11 -31.22 1.08
CA PRO A 194 -35.39 -32.02 2.07
C PRO A 194 -36.22 -33.23 2.52
N GLU A 195 -35.63 -34.43 2.58
CA GLU A 195 -36.05 -35.54 3.44
C GLU A 195 -34.88 -36.54 3.56
N PRO A 196 -34.87 -37.41 4.59
CA PRO A 196 -34.81 -37.14 6.02
C PRO A 196 -33.45 -37.53 6.64
#